data_AF-A0A2C9ZK67-F1
#
_entry.id   AF-A0A2C9ZK67-F1
#
_cell.length_a   1.000
_cell.length_b   1.000
_cell.length_c   1.000
_cell.angle_alpha   90.00
_cell.angle_beta   90.00
_cell.angle_gamma   90.00
#
_symmetry.space_group_name_H-M   'P 1'
#
loop_
_entity.id
_entity.type
_entity.pdbx_description
1 polymer ?
#
loop_
_entity_poly.entity_id
_entity_poly.type
_entity_poly.pdbx_seq_one_letter_code
_entity_poly.pdbx_strand_id
1 'polypeptide(L)'
;MVGLGLLATAFGVVGFVRYRERESTTLQRQTQLARELRDLAGDDEVRLAAVDEFSLTIYQRLFYASVVAPWIRSAAWALLGAVLAGAGALAVGSLDGVFATVVHIAAIVAAGVFAVSTLVCVGIALYHSATTPRVSFSDSYAATEDTDPDPTPAADAPVSDAPVSDAPVSDAPVSDAPTAAEPPVPARPAD
;
A
#
# COMPACT_ATOMS: atom_id res chain seq x y z
N MET A 1 14.48 -8.08 -33.14
CA MET A 1 13.62 -8.91 -32.26
C MET A 1 13.54 -8.37 -30.83
N VAL A 2 14.65 -7.92 -30.20
CA VAL A 2 14.64 -7.39 -28.81
C VAL A 2 13.67 -6.21 -28.60
N GLY A 3 13.57 -5.27 -29.56
CA GLY A 3 12.71 -4.08 -29.43
C GLY A 3 11.20 -4.38 -29.33
N LEU A 4 10.70 -5.41 -30.02
CA LEU A 4 9.27 -5.75 -30.01
C LEU A 4 8.87 -6.43 -28.69
N GLY A 5 9.73 -7.29 -28.15
CA GLY A 5 9.53 -7.89 -26.82
C GLY A 5 9.55 -6.85 -25.69
N LEU A 6 10.41 -5.84 -25.79
CA LEU A 6 10.49 -4.75 -24.82
C LEU A 6 9.22 -3.88 -24.84
N LEU A 7 8.74 -3.55 -26.05
CA LEU A 7 7.46 -2.85 -26.21
C LEU A 7 6.29 -3.67 -25.65
N ALA A 8 6.20 -4.97 -25.96
CA ALA A 8 5.16 -5.84 -25.43
C ALA A 8 5.19 -5.88 -23.90
N THR A 9 6.38 -5.93 -23.29
CA THR A 9 6.56 -5.89 -21.83
C THR A 9 6.08 -4.57 -21.25
N ALA A 10 6.45 -3.44 -21.87
CA ALA A 10 6.01 -2.12 -21.44
C ALA A 10 4.48 -1.98 -21.51
N PHE A 11 3.85 -2.38 -22.61
CA PHE A 11 2.40 -2.39 -22.75
C PHE A 11 1.72 -3.32 -21.74
N GLY A 12 2.31 -4.49 -21.48
CA GLY A 12 1.83 -5.42 -20.47
C GLY A 12 1.82 -4.82 -19.06
N VAL A 13 2.91 -4.16 -18.66
CA VAL A 13 3.02 -3.48 -17.36
C VAL A 13 2.02 -2.32 -17.25
N VAL A 14 1.90 -1.49 -18.29
CA VAL A 14 0.92 -0.39 -18.32
C VAL A 14 -0.51 -0.92 -18.22
N GLY A 15 -0.84 -1.96 -18.98
CA GLY A 15 -2.16 -2.60 -18.94
C GLY A 15 -2.46 -3.20 -17.56
N PHE A 16 -1.49 -3.86 -16.94
CA PHE A 16 -1.60 -4.39 -15.59
C PHE A 16 -1.85 -3.30 -14.55
N VAL A 17 -1.08 -2.20 -14.57
CA VAL A 17 -1.25 -1.09 -13.62
C VAL A 17 -2.62 -0.44 -13.79
N ARG A 18 -3.05 -0.19 -15.04
CA ARG A 18 -4.39 0.34 -15.34
C ARG A 18 -5.52 -0.57 -14.89
N TYR A 19 -5.36 -1.88 -15.05
CA TYR A 19 -6.32 -2.85 -14.53
C TYR A 19 -6.45 -2.75 -13.01
N ARG A 20 -5.32 -2.69 -12.29
CA ARG A 20 -5.30 -2.55 -10.82
C ARG A 20 -5.86 -1.22 -10.33
N GLU A 21 -5.67 -0.13 -11.06
CA GLU A 21 -6.32 1.16 -10.78
C GLU A 21 -7.83 1.06 -10.94
N ARG A 22 -8.31 0.48 -12.05
CA ARG A 22 -9.76 0.28 -12.28
C ARG A 22 -10.39 -0.56 -11.18
N GLU A 23 -9.74 -1.65 -10.77
CA GLU A 23 -10.19 -2.49 -9.65
C GLU A 23 -10.40 -1.67 -8.37
N SER A 24 -9.45 -0.79 -8.02
CA SER A 24 -9.58 0.09 -6.84
C SER A 24 -10.74 1.08 -6.95
N THR A 25 -10.96 1.68 -8.13
CA THR A 25 -12.09 2.59 -8.36
C THR A 25 -13.45 1.87 -8.27
N THR A 26 -13.50 0.62 -8.72
CA THR A 26 -14.71 -0.23 -8.61
C THR A 26 -15.01 -0.55 -7.16
N LEU A 27 -14.01 -0.92 -6.35
CA LEU A 27 -14.19 -1.20 -4.93
C LEU A 27 -14.67 0.05 -4.15
N GLN A 28 -14.14 1.23 -4.48
CA GLN A 28 -14.61 2.50 -3.89
C GLN A 28 -16.09 2.76 -4.21
N ARG A 29 -16.50 2.54 -5.48
CA ARG A 29 -17.90 2.67 -5.90
C ARG A 29 -18.81 1.67 -5.19
N GLN A 30 -18.37 0.42 -5.04
CA GLN A 30 -19.11 -0.61 -4.30
C GLN A 30 -19.27 -0.25 -2.81
N THR A 31 -18.23 0.35 -2.21
CA THR A 31 -18.29 0.83 -0.82
C THR A 31 -19.29 1.98 -0.64
N GLN A 32 -19.42 2.86 -1.64
CA GLN A 32 -20.45 3.89 -1.65
C GLN A 32 -21.85 3.28 -1.81
N LEU A 33 -22.01 2.35 -2.75
CA LEU A 33 -23.28 1.65 -2.97
C LEU A 33 -23.72 0.88 -1.72
N ALA A 34 -22.80 0.25 -0.99
CA ALA A 34 -23.10 -0.42 0.28
C ALA A 34 -23.69 0.54 1.33
N ARG A 35 -23.19 1.79 1.41
CA ARG A 35 -23.74 2.82 2.29
C ARG A 35 -25.15 3.23 1.85
N GLU A 36 -25.35 3.48 0.56
CA GLU A 36 -26.67 3.83 0.02
C GLU A 36 -27.70 2.71 0.23
N LEU A 37 -27.32 1.44 0.02
CA LEU A 37 -28.18 0.29 0.31
C LEU A 37 -28.50 0.15 1.79
N ARG A 38 -27.55 0.48 2.68
CA ARG A 38 -27.78 0.46 4.13
C ARG A 38 -28.78 1.53 4.55
N ASP A 39 -28.64 2.75 4.03
CA ASP A 39 -29.60 3.83 4.27
C ASP A 39 -31.01 3.46 3.75
N LEU A 40 -31.08 2.80 2.59
CA LEU A 40 -32.34 2.32 2.01
C LEU A 40 -32.95 1.13 2.77
N ALA A 41 -32.14 0.31 3.44
CA ALA A 41 -32.61 -0.84 4.21
C ALA A 41 -33.42 -0.41 5.44
N GLY A 42 -33.07 0.72 6.05
CA GLY A 42 -33.72 1.20 7.27
C GLY A 42 -33.62 0.14 8.37
N ASP A 43 -34.76 -0.18 8.99
CA ASP A 43 -34.87 -1.17 10.07
C ASP A 43 -35.26 -2.58 9.59
N ASP A 44 -35.25 -2.85 8.27
CA ASP A 44 -35.55 -4.18 7.73
C ASP A 44 -34.36 -5.13 7.95
N GLU A 45 -34.51 -6.04 8.92
CA GLU A 45 -33.49 -7.02 9.31
C GLU A 45 -32.96 -7.86 8.15
N VAL A 46 -33.83 -8.28 7.21
CA VAL A 46 -33.42 -9.13 6.08
C VAL A 46 -32.58 -8.34 5.10
N ARG A 47 -32.96 -7.09 4.83
CA ARG A 47 -32.20 -6.20 3.94
C ARG A 47 -30.87 -5.79 4.57
N LEU A 48 -30.84 -5.57 5.87
CA LEU A 48 -29.59 -5.30 6.61
C LEU A 48 -28.64 -6.50 6.53
N ALA A 49 -29.14 -7.73 6.75
CA ALA A 49 -28.32 -8.94 6.64
C ALA A 49 -27.71 -9.11 5.24
N ALA A 50 -28.48 -8.87 4.18
CA ALA A 50 -27.98 -8.93 2.81
C ALA A 50 -26.91 -7.86 2.52
N VAL A 51 -27.09 -6.64 3.05
CA VAL A 51 -26.10 -5.56 2.94
C VAL A 51 -24.84 -5.89 3.74
N ASP A 52 -24.97 -6.53 4.89
CA ASP A 52 -23.83 -6.97 5.70
C ASP A 52 -22.97 -7.99 4.97
N GLU A 53 -23.58 -9.02 4.38
CA GLU A 53 -22.86 -10.02 3.59
C GLU A 53 -22.14 -9.37 2.39
N PHE A 54 -22.83 -8.49 1.65
CA PHE A 54 -22.21 -7.72 0.56
C PHE A 54 -21.03 -6.88 1.06
N SER A 55 -21.20 -6.15 2.16
CA SER A 55 -20.17 -5.28 2.73
C SER A 55 -18.95 -6.06 3.21
N LEU A 56 -19.14 -7.25 3.80
CA LEU A 56 -18.08 -8.11 4.28
C LEU A 56 -17.12 -8.50 3.15
N THR A 57 -17.67 -8.89 1.99
CA THR A 57 -16.84 -9.23 0.82
C THR A 57 -16.05 -8.04 0.29
N ILE A 58 -16.64 -6.83 0.34
CA ILE A 58 -15.97 -5.60 -0.08
C ILE A 58 -14.84 -5.25 0.89
N TYR A 59 -15.09 -5.26 2.20
CA TYR A 59 -14.09 -4.90 3.20
C TYR A 59 -12.87 -5.83 3.16
N GLN A 60 -13.08 -7.15 3.00
CA GLN A 60 -11.98 -8.09 2.83
C GLN A 60 -11.09 -7.75 1.62
N ARG A 61 -11.72 -7.44 0.48
CA ARG A 61 -11.00 -7.07 -0.75
C ARG A 61 -10.34 -5.71 -0.64
N LEU A 62 -11.01 -4.73 -0.02
CA LEU A 62 -10.50 -3.37 0.15
C LEU A 62 -9.26 -3.37 1.05
N PHE A 63 -9.25 -4.17 2.11
CA PHE A 63 -8.11 -4.28 3.01
C PHE A 63 -6.88 -4.84 2.27
N TYR A 64 -7.05 -5.93 1.51
CA TYR A 64 -5.96 -6.47 0.69
C TYR A 64 -5.53 -5.48 -0.41
N ALA A 65 -6.48 -4.85 -1.09
CA ALA A 65 -6.21 -3.92 -2.19
C ALA A 65 -5.54 -2.63 -1.73
N SER A 66 -5.86 -2.12 -0.53
CA SER A 66 -5.26 -0.88 0.00
C SER A 66 -3.84 -1.11 0.50
N VAL A 67 -3.57 -2.24 1.14
CA VAL A 67 -2.26 -2.53 1.72
C VAL A 67 -1.29 -3.10 0.69
N VAL A 68 -1.70 -4.09 -0.11
CA VAL A 68 -0.78 -4.86 -0.96
C VAL A 68 -0.66 -4.28 -2.37
N ALA A 69 -1.75 -3.79 -2.97
CA ALA A 69 -1.74 -3.37 -4.37
C ALA A 69 -0.81 -2.18 -4.69
N PRO A 70 -0.60 -1.18 -3.81
CA PRO A 70 0.36 -0.09 -4.09
C PRO A 70 1.79 -0.59 -4.28
N TRP A 71 2.23 -1.55 -3.46
CA TRP A 71 3.55 -2.14 -3.55
C TRP A 71 3.72 -2.99 -4.82
N ILE A 72 2.69 -3.75 -5.21
CA ILE A 72 2.71 -4.52 -6.46
C ILE A 72 2.80 -3.59 -7.67
N ARG A 73 2.06 -2.47 -7.70
CA ARG A 73 2.14 -1.48 -8.78
C ARG A 73 3.54 -0.86 -8.85
N SER A 74 4.11 -0.52 -7.70
CA SER A 74 5.46 0.05 -7.62
C SER A 74 6.53 -0.94 -8.07
N ALA A 75 6.42 -2.22 -7.67
CA ALA A 75 7.29 -3.30 -8.12
C ALA A 75 7.23 -3.48 -9.64
N ALA A 76 6.04 -3.43 -10.24
CA ALA A 76 5.87 -3.57 -11.69
C ALA A 76 6.57 -2.43 -12.45
N TRP A 77 6.44 -1.19 -11.99
CA TRP A 77 7.16 -0.04 -12.58
C TRP A 77 8.67 -0.14 -12.38
N ALA A 78 9.13 -0.54 -11.20
CA ALA A 78 10.54 -0.72 -10.93
C ALA A 78 11.15 -1.82 -11.81
N LEU A 79 10.45 -2.94 -11.98
CA LEU A 79 10.91 -4.04 -12.84
C LEU A 79 11.00 -3.60 -14.30
N LEU A 80 10.02 -2.85 -14.79
CA LEU A 80 10.07 -2.27 -16.13
C LEU A 80 11.27 -1.32 -16.28
N GLY A 81 11.53 -0.48 -15.27
CA GLY A 81 12.70 0.40 -15.22
C GLY A 81 14.02 -0.38 -15.27
N ALA A 82 14.12 -1.48 -14.53
CA ALA A 82 15.30 -2.36 -14.54
C ALA A 82 15.53 -2.99 -15.92
N VAL A 83 14.46 -3.48 -16.56
CA VAL A 83 14.51 -4.08 -17.90
C VAL A 83 14.94 -3.04 -18.94
N LEU A 84 14.37 -1.84 -18.90
CA LEU A 84 14.71 -0.75 -19.81
C LEU A 84 16.17 -0.27 -19.62
N ALA A 85 16.59 -0.07 -18.38
CA ALA A 85 17.95 0.35 -18.06
C ALA A 85 18.98 -0.72 -18.46
N GLY A 86 18.68 -2.00 -18.20
CA GLY A 86 19.51 -3.13 -18.62
C GLY A 86 19.62 -3.24 -20.14
N ALA A 87 18.52 -3.06 -20.87
CA ALA A 87 18.54 -3.01 -22.33
C ALA A 87 19.37 -1.83 -22.87
N GLY A 88 19.28 -0.66 -22.21
CA GLY A 88 20.10 0.51 -22.53
C GLY A 88 21.60 0.26 -22.29
N ALA A 89 21.96 -0.40 -21.19
CA ALA A 89 23.33 -0.77 -20.91
C ALA A 89 23.90 -1.70 -22.00
N LEU A 90 23.13 -2.71 -22.43
CA LEU A 90 23.52 -3.61 -23.52
C LEU A 90 23.66 -2.89 -24.87
N ALA A 91 22.81 -1.90 -25.14
CA ALA A 91 22.85 -1.13 -26.38
C ALA A 91 24.07 -0.20 -26.48
N VAL A 92 24.50 0.38 -25.35
CA VAL A 92 25.65 1.31 -25.31
C VAL A 92 26.98 0.59 -25.11
N GLY A 93 26.97 -0.63 -24.54
CA GLY A 93 28.19 -1.37 -24.21
C GLY A 93 29.07 -1.78 -25.40
N SER A 94 28.54 -1.74 -26.63
CA SER A 94 29.30 -1.98 -27.87
C SER A 94 29.91 -0.72 -28.47
N LEU A 95 29.65 0.46 -27.91
CA LEU A 95 30.13 1.74 -28.41
C LEU A 95 31.44 2.13 -27.72
N ASP A 96 32.38 2.64 -28.50
CA ASP A 96 33.66 3.13 -28.00
C ASP A 96 33.61 4.62 -27.65
N GLY A 97 34.43 5.02 -26.68
CA GLY A 97 34.64 6.41 -26.26
C GLY A 97 34.15 6.71 -24.85
N VAL A 98 34.75 7.74 -24.24
CA VAL A 98 34.52 8.11 -22.83
C VAL A 98 33.04 8.36 -22.53
N PHE A 99 32.33 9.05 -23.42
CA PHE A 99 30.91 9.31 -23.27
C PHE A 99 30.09 8.01 -23.22
N ALA A 100 30.35 7.07 -24.14
CA ALA A 100 29.67 5.78 -24.15
C ALA A 100 29.97 4.98 -22.87
N THR A 101 31.21 4.99 -22.39
CA THR A 101 31.59 4.36 -21.12
C THR A 101 30.81 4.94 -19.94
N VAL A 102 30.71 6.26 -19.83
CA VAL A 102 29.96 6.92 -18.74
C VAL A 102 28.48 6.56 -18.80
N VAL A 103 27.87 6.59 -19.99
CA VAL A 103 26.46 6.24 -20.16
C VAL A 103 26.21 4.76 -19.85
N HIS A 104 27.10 3.86 -20.25
CA HIS A 104 27.00 2.43 -19.95
C HIS A 104 27.06 2.17 -18.43
N ILE A 105 28.01 2.78 -17.72
CA ILE A 105 28.11 2.68 -16.26
C ILE A 105 26.84 3.23 -15.59
N ALA A 106 26.35 4.39 -16.03
CA ALA A 106 25.13 4.99 -15.50
C ALA A 106 23.90 4.09 -15.70
N ALA A 107 23.78 3.45 -16.88
CA ALA A 107 22.70 2.51 -17.18
C ALA A 107 22.75 1.25 -16.30
N ILE A 108 23.95 0.71 -16.03
CA ILE A 108 24.12 -0.42 -15.10
C ILE A 108 23.69 -0.02 -13.68
N VAL A 109 24.13 1.14 -13.19
CA VAL A 109 23.76 1.63 -11.86
C VAL A 109 22.25 1.82 -11.77
N ALA A 110 21.62 2.44 -12.78
CA ALA A 110 20.18 2.61 -12.83
C ALA A 110 19.45 1.26 -12.81
N ALA A 111 19.90 0.28 -13.60
CA ALA A 111 19.34 -1.07 -13.61
C ALA A 111 19.44 -1.74 -12.22
N GLY A 112 20.58 -1.59 -11.54
CA GLY A 112 20.77 -2.07 -10.17
C GLY A 112 19.81 -1.44 -9.16
N VAL A 113 19.66 -0.11 -9.19
CA VAL A 113 18.73 0.61 -8.30
C VAL A 113 17.29 0.16 -8.51
N PHE A 114 16.86 0.03 -9.77
CA PHE A 114 15.52 -0.45 -10.09
C PHE A 114 15.31 -1.92 -9.70
N ALA A 115 16.31 -2.77 -9.89
CA ALA A 115 16.25 -4.17 -9.46
C ALA A 115 16.10 -4.29 -7.94
N VAL A 116 16.90 -3.54 -7.17
CA VAL A 116 16.78 -3.49 -5.70
C VAL A 116 15.41 -2.96 -5.29
N SER A 117 14.94 -1.88 -5.91
CA SER A 117 13.62 -1.31 -5.64
C SER A 117 12.50 -2.34 -5.89
N THR A 118 12.62 -3.12 -6.96
CA THR A 118 11.68 -4.21 -7.27
C THR A 118 11.66 -5.25 -6.14
N LEU A 119 12.82 -5.70 -5.68
CA LEU A 119 12.93 -6.67 -4.59
C LEU A 119 12.35 -6.13 -3.29
N VAL A 120 12.61 -4.86 -2.96
CA VAL A 120 12.04 -4.20 -1.78
C VAL A 120 10.52 -4.14 -1.88
N CYS A 121 9.96 -3.67 -2.99
CA CYS A 121 8.51 -3.60 -3.18
C CYS A 121 7.85 -4.98 -3.15
N VAL A 122 8.47 -6.00 -3.76
CA VAL A 122 7.99 -7.39 -3.71
C VAL A 122 8.07 -7.94 -2.28
N GLY A 123 9.17 -7.68 -1.57
CA GLY A 123 9.37 -8.09 -0.19
C GLY A 123 8.31 -7.50 0.74
N ILE A 124 8.03 -6.20 0.62
CA ILE A 124 6.97 -5.53 1.39
C ILE A 124 5.59 -6.08 1.01
N ALA A 125 5.32 -6.28 -0.28
CA ALA A 125 4.05 -6.86 -0.74
C ALA A 125 3.84 -8.28 -0.18
N LEU A 126 4.88 -9.11 -0.18
CA LEU A 126 4.87 -10.46 0.39
C LEU A 126 4.69 -10.42 1.90
N TYR A 127 5.46 -9.57 2.59
CA TYR A 127 5.36 -9.39 4.03
C TYR A 127 3.94 -9.02 4.43
N HIS A 128 3.35 -8.01 3.79
CA HIS A 128 1.94 -7.67 4.03
C HIS A 128 1.04 -8.84 3.66
N SER A 129 1.19 -9.49 2.51
CA SER A 129 0.32 -10.63 2.17
C SER A 129 0.35 -11.79 3.17
N ALA A 130 1.47 -11.99 3.87
CA ALA A 130 1.67 -13.04 4.86
C ALA A 130 1.26 -12.62 6.29
N THR A 131 1.42 -11.34 6.63
CA THR A 131 1.18 -10.80 7.99
C THR A 131 -0.14 -10.07 8.15
N THR A 132 -0.80 -9.72 7.03
CA THR A 132 -2.15 -9.13 7.06
C THR A 132 -3.08 -10.18 7.66
N PRO A 133 -3.59 -9.97 8.89
CA PRO A 133 -4.47 -10.95 9.51
C PRO A 133 -5.66 -11.11 8.58
N ARG A 134 -5.85 -12.33 8.06
CA ARG A 134 -7.15 -12.65 7.51
C ARG A 134 -8.05 -12.65 8.72
N VAL A 135 -8.87 -11.61 8.87
CA VAL A 135 -10.00 -11.62 9.80
C VAL A 135 -10.92 -12.71 9.25
N SER A 136 -10.62 -13.95 9.60
CA SER A 136 -11.46 -15.10 9.34
C SER A 136 -12.63 -14.95 10.28
N PHE A 137 -13.67 -14.27 9.80
CA PHE A 137 -14.98 -14.37 10.42
C PHE A 137 -15.42 -15.84 10.55
N SER A 138 -14.81 -16.77 9.81
CA SER A 138 -14.93 -18.22 10.03
C SER A 138 -14.68 -18.65 11.48
N ASP A 139 -13.70 -18.05 12.19
CA ASP A 139 -13.46 -18.37 13.60
C ASP A 139 -14.53 -17.75 14.51
N SER A 140 -15.02 -16.54 14.19
CA SER A 140 -16.12 -15.90 14.94
C SER A 140 -17.49 -16.55 14.70
N TYR A 141 -17.77 -17.04 13.49
CA TYR A 141 -19.00 -17.77 13.17
C TYR A 141 -18.99 -19.20 13.75
N ALA A 142 -17.82 -19.86 13.78
CA ALA A 142 -17.67 -21.15 14.47
C ALA A 142 -17.87 -21.01 15.98
N ALA A 143 -17.41 -19.91 16.59
CA ALA A 143 -17.64 -19.64 18.01
C ALA A 143 -19.13 -19.45 18.37
N THR A 144 -19.98 -19.03 17.42
CA THR A 144 -21.43 -18.92 17.62
C THR A 144 -22.20 -20.22 17.41
N GLU A 145 -21.65 -21.23 16.73
CA GLU A 145 -22.31 -22.53 16.53
C GLU A 145 -22.16 -23.47 17.74
N ASP A 146 -21.21 -23.20 18.65
CA ASP A 146 -20.94 -24.02 19.84
C ASP A 146 -21.63 -23.51 21.12
N THR A 147 -22.51 -22.50 21.04
CA THR A 147 -23.27 -22.00 22.20
C THR A 147 -24.74 -22.43 22.12
N ASP A 148 -25.01 -23.59 22.69
CA ASP A 148 -26.35 -24.00 23.13
C ASP A 148 -26.90 -22.95 24.12
N PRO A 149 -28.13 -22.40 23.96
CA PRO A 149 -28.66 -21.40 24.88
C PRO A 149 -29.20 -22.07 26.16
N ASP A 150 -28.31 -22.48 27.06
CA ASP A 150 -28.68 -22.76 28.45
C ASP A 150 -28.40 -21.50 29.31
N PRO A 151 -29.40 -20.86 29.93
CA PRO A 151 -29.18 -19.69 30.75
C PRO A 151 -28.63 -20.11 32.13
N THR A 152 -27.34 -20.40 32.19
CA THR A 152 -26.59 -20.43 33.45
C THR A 152 -25.54 -19.31 33.44
N PRO A 153 -25.51 -18.41 34.45
CA PRO A 153 -24.53 -17.32 34.47
C PRO A 153 -23.18 -17.90 34.89
N ALA A 154 -22.41 -18.38 33.92
CA ALA A 154 -21.05 -18.88 34.14
C ALA A 154 -20.04 -17.73 34.02
N ALA A 155 -19.84 -17.08 35.16
CA ALA A 155 -18.64 -16.38 35.62
C ALA A 155 -17.59 -15.92 34.58
N ASP A 156 -17.44 -14.60 34.49
CA ASP A 156 -16.23 -13.94 34.02
C ASP A 156 -14.98 -14.57 34.69
N ALA A 157 -14.21 -15.34 33.92
CA ALA A 157 -12.84 -15.63 34.29
C ALA A 157 -12.00 -14.40 33.94
N PRO A 158 -11.32 -13.75 34.89
CA PRO A 158 -10.49 -12.60 34.59
C PRO A 158 -9.28 -13.08 33.78
N VAL A 159 -9.20 -12.66 32.52
CA VAL A 159 -7.93 -12.69 31.80
C VAL A 159 -7.01 -11.75 32.55
N SER A 160 -6.02 -12.31 33.24
CA SER A 160 -5.02 -11.55 33.98
C SER A 160 -4.17 -10.79 32.97
N ASP A 161 -4.39 -9.48 32.88
CA ASP A 161 -3.44 -8.56 32.25
C ASP A 161 -2.11 -8.67 33.02
N ALA A 162 -1.08 -9.19 32.35
CA ALA A 162 0.28 -9.01 32.81
C ALA A 162 0.59 -7.50 32.74
N PRO A 163 1.02 -6.85 33.84
CA PRO A 163 1.31 -5.42 33.80
C PRO A 163 2.54 -5.20 32.93
N VAL A 164 2.33 -4.62 31.74
CA VAL A 164 3.42 -3.99 31.00
C VAL A 164 3.83 -2.78 31.85
N SER A 165 4.98 -2.90 32.49
CA SER A 165 5.58 -1.78 33.24
C SER A 165 5.94 -0.69 32.25
N ASP A 166 5.17 0.40 32.25
CA ASP A 166 5.55 1.65 31.60
C ASP A 166 6.85 2.16 32.24
N ALA A 167 7.94 2.11 31.48
CA ALA A 167 9.12 2.89 31.80
C ALA A 167 8.77 4.37 31.56
N PRO A 168 8.97 5.27 32.54
CA PRO A 168 8.64 6.67 32.36
C PRO A 168 9.59 7.29 31.33
N VAL A 169 9.05 7.68 30.17
CA VAL A 169 9.73 8.58 29.24
C VAL A 169 9.80 9.94 29.93
N SER A 170 10.99 10.34 30.37
CA SER A 170 11.23 11.69 30.87
C SER A 170 11.16 12.68 29.72
N ASP A 171 10.15 13.56 29.75
CA ASP A 171 10.08 14.73 28.89
C ASP A 171 11.27 15.66 29.19
N ALA A 172 12.18 15.78 28.23
CA ALA A 172 13.16 16.86 28.22
C ALA A 172 12.47 18.13 27.71
N PRO A 173 12.55 19.27 28.42
CA PRO A 173 11.92 20.50 27.97
C PRO A 173 12.62 21.03 26.72
N VAL A 174 11.87 21.15 25.63
CA VAL A 174 12.28 21.89 24.43
C VAL A 174 12.32 23.37 24.82
N SER A 175 13.52 23.95 24.84
CA SER A 175 13.70 25.39 25.04
C SER A 175 13.33 26.12 23.74
N ASP A 176 12.32 26.98 23.82
CA ASP A 176 11.99 27.95 22.77
C ASP A 176 13.17 28.92 22.56
N ALA A 177 13.78 28.83 21.38
CA ALA A 177 14.71 29.86 20.91
C ALA A 177 13.90 30.98 20.22
N PRO A 178 14.13 32.26 20.54
CA PRO A 178 13.36 33.36 19.98
C PRO A 178 13.68 33.57 18.49
N THR A 179 12.62 33.69 17.70
CA THR A 179 12.62 34.15 16.30
C THR A 179 13.38 35.46 16.16
N ALA A 180 14.56 35.41 15.54
CA ALA A 180 15.30 36.60 15.15
C ALA A 180 14.64 37.24 13.91
N ALA A 181 14.39 38.54 14.07
CA ALA A 181 13.75 39.45 13.14
C ALA A 181 14.28 39.39 11.69
N GLU A 182 13.32 39.50 10.78
CA GLU A 182 13.43 39.87 9.37
C GLU A 182 14.32 41.12 9.17
N PRO A 183 15.27 41.12 8.21
CA PRO A 183 16.05 42.31 7.89
C PRO A 183 15.22 43.31 7.06
N PRO A 184 15.35 44.62 7.30
CA PRO A 184 14.53 45.64 6.63
C PRO A 184 14.93 45.83 5.16
N VAL A 185 13.92 45.99 4.31
CA VAL A 185 14.02 46.39 2.90
C VAL A 185 14.63 47.80 2.81
N PRO A 186 15.75 48.03 2.12
CA PRO A 186 16.24 49.38 1.85
C PRO A 186 15.40 50.04 0.75
N ALA A 187 14.87 51.22 1.09
CA ALA A 187 14.12 52.09 0.20
C ALA A 187 14.92 52.53 -1.03
N ARG A 188 14.22 52.58 -2.16
CA ARG A 188 14.66 53.11 -3.46
C ARG A 188 14.94 54.62 -3.34
N PRO A 189 16.09 55.16 -3.78
CA PRO A 189 16.24 56.58 -3.99
C PRO A 189 15.54 56.99 -5.29
N ALA A 190 14.82 58.11 -5.21
CA ALA A 190 14.29 58.83 -6.35
C ALA A 190 15.42 59.59 -7.06
N ASP A 191 15.48 59.47 -8.38
CA ASP A 191 15.66 60.53 -9.37
C ASP A 191 15.28 59.98 -10.76
#